data_AF-A0A220VFQ6-F1
#
_entry.id   AF-A0A220VFQ6-F1
#
_cell.length_a   1.000
_cell.length_b   1.000
_cell.length_c   1.000
_cell.angle_alpha   90.00
_cell.angle_beta   90.00
_cell.angle_gamma   90.00
#
_symmetry.space_group_name_H-M   'P 1'
#
loop_
_entity.id
_entity.type
_entity.pdbx_description
1 polymer ?
#
loop_
_entity_poly.entity_id
_entity_poly.type
_entity_poly.pdbx_seq_one_letter_code
_entity_poly.pdbx_strand_id
1 'polypeptide(L)' 'MIVLFPKIFLRIHRSTIINTKKIIDVKVETKSRNLKMDLKLTNGKWYPVSKTYQKKIQLYLNNIAKRQ' A
#
# COMPACT_ATOMS: atom_id res chain seq x y z
N MET A 1 26.68 -6.07 -1.41
CA MET A 1 25.51 -6.84 -0.95
C MET A 1 24.58 -5.89 -0.21
N ILE A 2 23.59 -5.31 -0.89
CA ILE A 2 22.67 -4.34 -0.26
C ILE A 2 21.56 -5.14 0.43
N VAL A 3 21.62 -5.20 1.76
CA VAL A 3 20.55 -5.74 2.59
C VAL A 3 19.41 -4.72 2.58
N LEU A 4 18.54 -4.80 1.57
CA LEU A 4 17.23 -4.17 1.64
C LEU A 4 16.46 -4.88 2.75
N PHE A 5 16.21 -4.21 3.88
CA PHE A 5 15.20 -4.66 4.85
C PHE A 5 13.83 -4.69 4.14
N PRO A 6 13.32 -5.85 3.66
CA PRO A 6 12.31 -5.85 2.61
C PRO A 6 10.88 -5.99 3.15
N LYS A 7 10.69 -5.93 4.48
CA LYS A 7 9.38 -6.20 5.11
C LYS A 7 8.64 -4.96 5.59
N ILE A 8 9.30 -3.80 5.68
CA ILE A 8 8.75 -2.59 6.33
C ILE A 8 8.44 -1.48 5.33
N PHE A 9 9.11 -1.45 4.17
CA PHE A 9 8.91 -0.41 3.16
C PHE A 9 8.21 -0.99 1.92
N LEU A 10 7.17 -0.29 1.47
CA LEU A 10 6.37 -0.68 0.32
C LEU A 10 6.31 0.47 -0.68
N ARG A 11 6.64 0.17 -1.93
CA ARG A 11 6.52 1.12 -3.03
C ARG A 11 5.07 1.13 -3.53
N ILE A 12 4.45 2.31 -3.52
CA ILE A 12 3.02 2.50 -3.84
C ILE A 12 2.79 3.30 -5.13
N HIS A 13 3.81 4.04 -5.55
CA HIS A 13 3.84 4.80 -6.78
C HIS A 13 5.26 4.77 -7.33
N ARG A 14 5.46 5.07 -8.62
CA ARG A 14 6.80 5.16 -9.21
C ARG A 14 7.74 6.10 -8.45
N SER A 15 7.20 7.11 -7.76
CA SER A 15 7.97 8.09 -7.00
C SER A 15 7.78 8.00 -5.48
N THR A 16 7.04 7.00 -4.97
CA THR A 16 6.61 7.00 -3.57
C THR A 16 6.83 5.63 -2.93
N ILE A 17 7.57 5.64 -1.82
CA ILE A 17 7.77 4.52 -0.91
C ILE A 17 7.21 4.93 0.45
N ILE A 18 6.44 4.04 1.08
CA ILE A 18 5.85 4.26 2.40
C ILE A 18 6.31 3.19 3.39
N ASN A 19 6.21 3.50 4.67
CA ASN A 19 6.40 2.54 5.76
C ASN A 19 5.06 1.82 6.04
N THR A 20 5.04 0.50 5.89
CA THR A 20 3.84 -0.33 6.05
C THR A 20 3.33 -0.37 7.49
N LYS A 21 4.21 -0.22 8.48
CA LYS A 21 3.81 -0.11 9.90
C LYS A 21 3.04 1.17 10.22
N LYS A 22 3.11 2.16 9.34
CA LYS A 22 2.41 3.44 9.50
C LYS A 22 1.07 3.48 8.76
N ILE A 23 0.66 2.40 8.09
CA ILE A 23 -0.64 2.34 7.42
C ILE A 23 -1.72 2.13 8.49
N ILE A 24 -2.69 3.04 8.54
CA ILE A 24 -3.86 2.93 9.44
C ILE A 24 -5.04 2.36 8.68
N ASP A 25 -5.25 2.81 7.44
CA ASP A 25 -6.45 2.48 6.68
C ASP A 25 -6.16 2.39 5.18
N VAL A 26 -6.99 1.63 4.48
CA VAL A 26 -6.87 1.36 3.05
C VAL A 26 -8.24 1.50 2.42
N LYS A 27 -8.40 2.52 1.56
CA LYS A 27 -9.63 2.72 0.80
C LYS A 27 -9.46 2.13 -0.58
N VAL A 28 -10.28 1.14 -0.93
CA VAL A 28 -10.33 0.57 -2.29
C VAL A 28 -11.69 0.91 -2.88
N GLU A 29 -11.71 1.82 -3.86
CA GLU A 29 -12.91 2.11 -4.63
C GLU A 29 -13.03 1.13 -5.80
N THR A 30 -13.90 0.13 -5.62
CA THR A 30 -14.24 -0.88 -6.63
C THR A 30 -15.44 -0.50 -7.49
N LYS A 31 -16.25 0.48 -7.06
CA LYS A 31 -17.50 0.89 -7.74
C LYS A 31 -17.28 1.80 -8.96
N SER A 32 -16.11 2.43 -9.09
CA SER A 32 -15.79 3.25 -10.26
C SER A 32 -15.13 2.40 -11.35
N ARG A 33 -15.42 2.68 -12.63
CA ARG A 33 -14.73 2.09 -13.80
C ARG A 33 -13.20 2.18 -13.69
N ASN A 34 -12.70 3.13 -12.90
CA ASN A 34 -11.30 3.27 -12.52
C ASN A 34 -11.11 2.81 -11.07
N LEU A 35 -10.52 1.62 -10.89
CA LEU A 35 -10.04 1.13 -9.60
C LEU A 35 -9.06 2.15 -8.98
N LYS A 36 -9.50 2.78 -7.88
CA LYS A 36 -8.67 3.69 -7.08
C LYS A 36 -8.39 3.04 -5.74
N MET A 37 -7.13 3.11 -5.32
CA MET A 37 -6.68 2.63 -4.04
C MET A 37 -5.90 3.75 -3.37
N ASP A 38 -6.31 4.13 -2.18
CA ASP A 38 -5.66 5.16 -1.36
C ASP A 38 -5.29 4.58 0.00
N LEU A 39 -4.12 4.97 0.50
CA LEU A 39 -3.58 4.52 1.80
C LEU A 39 -3.54 5.68 2.77
N LYS A 40 -4.14 5.51 3.95
CA LYS A 40 -4.05 6.46 5.06
C LYS A 40 -2.87 6.09 5.95
N LEU A 41 -1.97 7.04 6.18
CA LEU A 41 -0.87 6.86 7.12
C LEU A 41 -1.19 7.44 8.51
N THR A 42 -0.32 7.16 9.49
CA THR A 42 -0.43 7.70 10.87
C THR A 42 -0.39 9.21 10.98
N ASN A 43 0.09 9.90 9.94
CA ASN A 43 0.01 11.36 9.84
C ASN A 43 -1.38 11.87 9.42
N GLY A 44 -2.38 10.99 9.26
CA GLY A 44 -3.73 11.32 8.83
C GLY A 44 -3.90 11.59 7.34
N LYS A 45 -2.80 11.62 6.55
CA LYS A 45 -2.82 11.92 5.12
C LYS A 45 -3.09 10.67 4.28
N TRP A 46 -3.78 10.89 3.17
CA TRP A 46 -4.08 9.88 2.16
C TRP A 46 -3.08 9.94 1.00
N TYR A 47 -2.61 8.78 0.56
CA TYR A 47 -1.67 8.65 -0.54
C TYR A 47 -2.23 7.73 -1.63
N PRO A 48 -2.29 8.20 -2.89
CA PRO A 48 -2.80 7.40 -3.97
C PRO A 48 -1.81 6.31 -4.38
N VAL A 49 -2.35 5.14 -4.69
CA VAL A 49 -1.60 3.99 -5.17
C VAL A 49 -1.76 3.87 -6.68
N SER A 50 -0.63 3.84 -7.39
CA SER A 50 -0.60 3.60 -8.84
C SER A 50 -1.27 2.27 -9.19
N LYS A 51 -2.07 2.27 -10.26
CA LYS A 51 -2.74 1.08 -10.81
C LYS A 51 -1.82 -0.13 -10.99
N THR A 52 -0.59 0.10 -11.44
CA THR A 52 0.43 -0.94 -11.63
C THR A 52 0.88 -1.62 -10.34
N TYR A 53 0.79 -0.93 -9.20
CA TYR A 53 1.21 -1.44 -7.89
C TYR A 53 0.02 -2.00 -7.07
N GLN A 54 -1.22 -1.61 -7.38
CA GLN A 54 -2.43 -2.00 -6.65
C GLN A 54 -2.55 -3.51 -6.42
N LYS A 55 -2.41 -4.33 -7.48
CA LYS A 55 -2.53 -5.80 -7.38
C LYS A 55 -1.51 -6.39 -6.39
N LYS A 56 -0.26 -5.91 -6.44
CA LYS A 56 0.82 -6.37 -5.56
C LYS A 56 0.59 -5.96 -4.11
N ILE A 57 0.10 -4.74 -3.90
CA ILE A 57 -0.19 -4.19 -2.58
C ILE A 57 -1.37 -4.89 -1.95
N GLN A 58 -2.45 -5.13 -2.71
CA GLN A 58 -3.60 -5.89 -2.23
C GLN A 58 -3.19 -7.29 -1.75
N LEU A 59 -2.38 -8.00 -2.54
CA LEU A 59 -1.85 -9.31 -2.14
C LEU A 59 -1.01 -9.21 -0.87
N TYR A 60 -0.16 -8.19 -0.76
CA TYR A 60 0.67 -7.97 0.43
C TYR A 60 -0.20 -7.73 1.69
N LEU A 61 -1.20 -6.87 1.60
CA LEU A 61 -2.12 -6.57 2.71
C LEU A 61 -2.94 -7.79 3.12
N ASN A 62 -3.49 -8.54 2.15
CA ASN A 62 -4.23 -9.78 2.43
C ASN A 62 -3.35 -10.82 3.13
N ASN A 63 -2.07 -10.93 2.75
CA ASN A 63 -1.12 -11.84 3.41
C ASN A 63 -0.77 -11.41 4.84
N ILE A 64 -0.79 -10.11 5.15
CA ILE A 64 -0.61 -9.62 6.52
C ILE A 64 -1.84 -9.98 7.36
N ALA A 65 -3.04 -9.72 6.85
CA ALA A 65 -4.29 -10.00 7.55
C ALA A 65 -4.46 -11.49 7.89
N LYS A 66 -3.96 -12.40 7.04
CA LYS A 66 -4.03 -13.86 7.26
C LYS A 66 -3.00 -14.40 8.26
N ARG A 67 -2.00 -13.60 8.65
CA ARG A 67 -0.92 -14.00 9.58
C ARG A 67 -1.13 -13.53 11.01
N GLN A 68 -2.16 -12.72 11.25
CA GLN A 68 -2.65 -12.37 12.58
C GLN A 68 -3.80 -13.31 12.94
#